data_AF-A0A1Y6F5B3-F1
#
_entry.id   AF-A0A1Y6F5B3-F1
#
_cell.length_a   1.000
_cell.length_b   1.000
_cell.length_c   1.000
_cell.angle_alpha   90.00
_cell.angle_beta   90.00
_cell.angle_gamma   90.00
#
_symmetry.space_group_name_H-M   'P 1'
#
loop_
_entity.id
_entity.type
_entity.pdbx_description
1 polymer ?
#
loop_
_entity_poly.entity_id
_entity_poly.type
_entity_poly.pdbx_seq_one_letter_code
_entity_poly.pdbx_strand_id
1 'polypeptide(L)'
;MSLPEQAPDVVAQAPRSVGVDPRETRNGVVAALSAYLLWGVLPILFHLVEEAGAVLIVAERTLWSFLLLAVIIAARGGFGEVRKLLGDGRRMGVVALSSILLAGNWLLYVWAIATGQVLEASFGYFINPLVNVAIGVIFLGERQNRLQGIAIGIATVAILIQALGLGNFPFVALGLALTFGFYGFLRKTVQTGPVTGLFAETMMVAPFALAFIAYDVTTRGMGVHSDPGMLVLLLLTGPATAIPLLLFAYGVRRLRLTTIGMFQYLSPSIQFVLAITLFGEELNGLRLVSFALIWLSLAVFSWDSFRQRRRVVA
;
A
#
# COMPACT_ATOMS: atom_id res chain seq x y z
N MET A 1 -0.79 -74.34 -6.05
CA MET A 1 -1.19 -73.20 -6.89
C MET A 1 -1.71 -72.12 -5.94
N SER A 2 -0.79 -71.36 -5.35
CA SER A 2 -1.05 -70.35 -4.31
C SER A 2 -1.08 -68.97 -4.98
N LEU A 3 -2.21 -68.27 -4.86
CA LEU A 3 -2.37 -66.89 -5.34
C LEU A 3 -1.54 -65.93 -4.47
N PRO A 4 -0.85 -64.94 -5.05
CA PRO A 4 -0.03 -64.00 -4.29
C PRO A 4 -0.84 -62.84 -3.69
N GLU A 5 -0.60 -62.63 -2.40
CA GLU A 5 -0.42 -61.36 -1.66
C GLU A 5 -1.21 -60.11 -2.10
N GLN A 6 -2.10 -59.67 -1.21
CA GLN A 6 -2.85 -58.41 -1.26
C GLN A 6 -1.89 -57.22 -1.21
N ALA A 7 -1.98 -56.34 -2.22
CA ALA A 7 -1.34 -55.03 -2.19
C ALA A 7 -2.01 -54.14 -1.12
N PRO A 8 -1.25 -53.34 -0.34
CA PRO A 8 -1.83 -52.43 0.64
C PRO A 8 -2.55 -51.27 -0.06
N ASP A 9 -3.79 -51.01 0.37
CA ASP A 9 -4.60 -49.87 -0.03
C ASP A 9 -3.86 -48.55 0.23
N VAL A 10 -3.25 -48.00 -0.81
CA VAL A 10 -2.79 -46.61 -0.82
C VAL A 10 -4.03 -45.73 -0.93
N VAL A 11 -4.65 -45.46 0.22
CA VAL A 11 -5.66 -44.41 0.35
C VAL A 11 -5.00 -43.11 -0.06
N ALA A 12 -5.32 -42.66 -1.28
CA ALA A 12 -4.90 -41.36 -1.80
C ALA A 12 -5.38 -40.27 -0.84
N GLN A 13 -4.47 -39.75 -0.03
CA GLN A 13 -4.74 -38.60 0.81
C GLN A 13 -5.09 -37.43 -0.11
N ALA A 14 -6.33 -36.96 -0.04
CA ALA A 14 -6.77 -35.76 -0.73
C ALA A 14 -5.79 -34.61 -0.41
N PRO A 15 -5.44 -33.77 -1.39
CA PRO A 15 -4.50 -32.67 -1.17
C PRO A 15 -5.04 -31.78 -0.05
N ARG A 16 -4.34 -31.77 1.09
CA ARG A 16 -4.60 -30.82 2.17
C ARG A 16 -4.58 -29.44 1.52
N SER A 17 -5.68 -28.71 1.62
CA SER A 17 -5.69 -27.29 1.26
C SER A 17 -4.49 -26.67 1.98
N VAL A 18 -3.64 -25.97 1.22
CA VAL A 18 -2.47 -25.27 1.77
C VAL A 18 -3.00 -24.20 2.72
N GLY A 19 -3.27 -24.59 3.96
CA GLY A 19 -3.72 -23.71 5.01
C GLY A 19 -2.56 -22.82 5.37
N VAL A 20 -2.67 -21.54 5.01
CA VAL A 20 -1.73 -20.51 5.46
C VAL A 20 -1.67 -20.58 6.99
N ASP A 21 -0.47 -20.66 7.56
CA ASP A 21 -0.27 -20.77 9.01
C ASP A 21 -1.06 -19.63 9.72
N PRO A 22 -1.94 -19.95 10.69
CA PRO A 22 -2.67 -18.95 11.46
C PRO A 22 -1.78 -17.85 12.07
N ARG A 23 -0.53 -18.18 12.43
CA ARG A 23 0.46 -17.23 12.93
C ARG A 23 0.94 -16.29 11.84
N GLU A 24 1.20 -16.79 10.63
CA GLU A 24 1.56 -15.97 9.48
C GLU A 24 0.42 -15.02 9.09
N THR A 25 -0.82 -15.50 9.12
CA THR A 25 -2.01 -14.68 8.89
C THR A 25 -2.15 -13.58 9.94
N ARG A 26 -1.93 -13.89 11.23
CA ARG A 26 -1.96 -12.89 12.32
C ARG A 26 -0.89 -11.82 12.11
N ASN A 27 0.34 -12.22 11.80
CA ASN A 27 1.43 -11.29 11.55
C ASN A 27 1.16 -10.41 10.33
N GLY A 28 0.54 -10.97 9.28
CA GLY A 28 0.09 -10.21 8.11
C GLY A 28 -0.94 -9.14 8.48
N VAL A 29 -1.92 -9.47 9.32
CA VAL A 29 -2.93 -8.51 9.82
C VAL A 29 -2.28 -7.38 10.61
N VAL A 30 -1.41 -7.70 11.56
CA VAL A 30 -0.73 -6.68 12.37
C VAL A 30 0.09 -5.76 11.47
N ALA A 31 0.85 -6.31 10.52
CA ALA A 31 1.64 -5.50 9.61
C ALA A 31 0.77 -4.60 8.72
N ALA A 32 -0.31 -5.12 8.12
CA ALA A 32 -1.22 -4.32 7.32
C ALA A 32 -1.87 -3.21 8.15
N LEU A 33 -2.38 -3.53 9.34
CA LEU A 33 -2.97 -2.55 10.25
C LEU A 33 -1.97 -1.44 10.59
N SER A 34 -0.75 -1.79 11.01
CA SER A 34 0.29 -0.82 11.31
C SER A 34 0.65 0.05 10.11
N ALA A 35 0.73 -0.52 8.90
CA ALA A 35 1.00 0.26 7.69
C ALA A 35 -0.06 1.35 7.45
N TYR A 36 -1.34 0.99 7.51
CA TYR A 36 -2.43 1.93 7.24
C TYR A 36 -2.68 2.94 8.38
N LEU A 37 -2.36 2.57 9.63
CA LEU A 37 -2.34 3.54 10.74
C LEU A 37 -1.24 4.60 10.53
N LEU A 38 -0.02 4.16 10.19
CA LEU A 38 1.10 5.06 9.92
C LEU A 38 0.83 5.97 8.72
N TRP A 39 0.28 5.44 7.62
CA TRP A 39 -0.15 6.27 6.48
C TRP A 39 -1.31 7.22 6.81
N GLY A 40 -2.17 6.84 7.75
CA GLY A 40 -3.27 7.71 8.21
C GLY A 40 -2.77 8.98 8.88
N VAL A 41 -1.70 8.90 9.67
CA VAL A 41 -1.10 10.05 10.38
C VAL A 41 -0.02 10.80 9.58
N LEU A 42 0.39 10.25 8.43
CA LEU A 42 1.46 10.80 7.61
C LEU A 42 1.22 12.26 7.16
N PRO A 43 -0.01 12.74 6.88
CA PRO A 43 -0.24 14.14 6.54
C PRO A 43 0.24 15.14 7.60
N ILE A 44 0.33 14.75 8.87
CA ILE A 44 0.90 15.61 9.92
C ILE A 44 2.36 15.95 9.59
N LEU A 45 3.16 14.95 9.23
CA LEU A 45 4.56 15.16 8.85
C LEU A 45 4.65 15.98 7.56
N PHE A 46 3.81 15.68 6.57
CA PHE A 46 3.84 16.41 5.29
C PHE A 46 3.42 17.86 5.40
N HIS A 47 2.52 18.19 6.34
CA HIS A 47 2.20 19.58 6.66
C HIS A 47 3.41 20.32 7.26
N LEU A 48 4.20 19.66 8.11
CA LEU A 48 5.40 20.28 8.70
C LEU A 48 6.54 20.52 7.69
N VAL A 49 6.55 19.82 6.55
CA VAL A 49 7.57 19.98 5.49
C VAL A 49 7.00 20.61 4.22
N GLU A 50 5.77 21.13 4.24
CA GLU A 50 5.07 21.56 3.04
C GLU A 50 5.80 22.69 2.30
N GLU A 51 6.55 23.52 3.02
CA GLU A 51 7.40 24.59 2.49
C GLU A 51 8.47 24.09 1.50
N ALA A 52 8.92 22.83 1.64
CA ALA A 52 9.89 22.22 0.72
C ALA A 52 9.28 21.97 -0.68
N GLY A 53 7.95 21.89 -0.78
CA GLY A 53 7.24 21.59 -2.02
C GLY A 53 7.18 20.08 -2.33
N ALA A 54 6.07 19.67 -2.95
CA ALA A 54 5.73 18.26 -3.13
C ALA A 54 6.78 17.44 -3.89
N VAL A 55 7.44 18.03 -4.91
CA VAL A 55 8.46 17.33 -5.71
C VAL A 55 9.71 17.04 -4.88
N LEU A 56 10.20 18.02 -4.12
CA LEU A 56 11.38 17.87 -3.28
C LEU A 56 11.12 16.87 -2.14
N ILE A 57 9.95 16.94 -1.50
CA ILE A 57 9.54 15.96 -0.47
C ILE A 57 9.58 14.53 -1.02
N VAL A 58 9.11 14.30 -2.26
CA VAL A 58 9.16 12.97 -2.89
C VAL A 58 10.60 12.53 -3.20
N ALA A 59 11.46 13.44 -3.63
CA ALA A 59 12.87 13.13 -3.87
C ALA A 59 13.59 12.79 -2.56
N GLU A 60 13.49 13.65 -1.54
CA GLU A 60 14.09 13.48 -0.21
C GLU A 60 13.64 12.16 0.43
N ARG A 61 12.33 11.91 0.52
CA ARG A 61 11.83 10.67 1.14
C ARG A 61 12.29 9.42 0.39
N THR A 62 12.48 9.50 -0.92
CA THR A 62 12.96 8.37 -1.73
C THR A 62 14.44 8.09 -1.43
N LEU A 63 15.26 9.14 -1.39
CA LEU A 63 16.68 9.02 -1.09
C LEU A 63 16.90 8.50 0.34
N TRP A 64 16.23 9.09 1.33
CA TRP A 64 16.34 8.66 2.73
C TRP A 64 15.76 7.26 2.96
N SER A 65 14.70 6.86 2.24
CA SER A 65 14.20 5.48 2.25
C SER A 65 15.24 4.50 1.71
N PHE A 66 15.88 4.82 0.59
CA PHE A 66 16.95 4.01 0.01
C PHE A 66 18.11 3.83 0.98
N LEU A 67 18.60 4.92 1.57
CA LEU A 67 19.70 4.88 2.55
C LEU A 67 19.33 4.08 3.79
N LEU A 68 18.13 4.26 4.34
CA LEU A 68 17.64 3.46 5.47
C LEU A 68 17.62 1.96 5.13
N LEU A 69 17.10 1.60 3.96
CA LEU A 69 17.04 0.21 3.52
C LEU A 69 18.43 -0.38 3.27
N ALA A 70 19.37 0.41 2.76
CA ALA A 70 20.77 0.02 2.62
C ALA A 70 21.38 -0.34 3.98
N VAL A 71 21.16 0.49 5.01
CA VAL A 71 21.61 0.23 6.38
C VAL A 71 20.98 -1.04 6.94
N ILE A 72 19.67 -1.24 6.75
CA ILE A 72 18.97 -2.45 7.21
C ILE A 72 19.54 -3.71 6.53
N ILE A 73 19.83 -3.65 5.24
CA ILE A 73 20.41 -4.76 4.49
C ILE A 73 21.84 -5.05 4.96
N ALA A 74 22.64 -4.00 5.16
CA ALA A 74 24.01 -4.13 5.67
C ALA A 74 24.02 -4.81 7.06
N ALA A 75 23.19 -4.32 7.98
CA ALA A 75 23.07 -4.86 9.34
C ALA A 75 22.61 -6.33 9.37
N ARG A 76 21.84 -6.78 8.37
CA ARG A 76 21.36 -8.16 8.25
C ARG A 76 22.25 -9.07 7.40
N GLY A 77 23.34 -8.55 6.82
CA GLY A 77 24.15 -9.28 5.85
C GLY A 77 23.39 -9.65 4.56
N GLY A 78 22.34 -8.90 4.21
CA GLY A 78 21.38 -9.23 3.16
C GLY A 78 21.84 -8.96 1.73
N PHE A 79 23.02 -8.36 1.52
CA PHE A 79 23.51 -8.00 0.18
C PHE A 79 23.68 -9.21 -0.75
N GLY A 80 23.88 -10.41 -0.20
CA GLY A 80 23.88 -11.65 -0.98
C GLY A 80 22.53 -11.92 -1.67
N GLU A 81 21.41 -11.64 -1.01
CA GLU A 81 20.06 -11.79 -1.60
C GLU A 81 19.82 -10.71 -2.66
N VAL A 82 20.26 -9.48 -2.41
CA VAL A 82 20.20 -8.39 -3.39
C VAL A 82 20.96 -8.76 -4.66
N ARG A 83 22.21 -9.26 -4.53
CA ARG A 83 23.01 -9.67 -5.70
C ARG A 83 22.35 -10.80 -6.48
N LYS A 84 21.72 -11.76 -5.79
CA LYS A 84 20.94 -12.83 -6.44
C LYS A 84 19.73 -12.28 -7.19
N LEU A 85 19.02 -11.31 -6.60
CA LEU A 85 17.89 -10.66 -7.26
C LEU A 85 18.32 -9.90 -8.52
N LEU A 86 19.43 -9.18 -8.47
CA LEU A 86 19.97 -8.46 -9.63
C LEU A 86 20.43 -9.40 -10.75
N GLY A 87 20.83 -10.62 -10.42
CA GLY A 87 21.17 -11.67 -11.40
C GLY A 87 19.95 -12.41 -11.97
N ASP A 88 18.76 -12.27 -11.40
CA ASP A 88 17.52 -12.91 -11.86
C ASP A 88 16.71 -11.93 -12.71
N GLY A 89 16.94 -11.92 -14.01
CA GLY A 89 16.29 -10.99 -14.95
C GLY A 89 14.75 -11.04 -14.93
N ARG A 90 14.16 -12.20 -14.64
CA ARG A 90 12.70 -12.34 -14.54
C ARG A 90 12.17 -11.64 -13.30
N ARG A 91 12.76 -11.91 -12.13
CA ARG A 91 12.37 -11.23 -10.88
C ARG A 91 12.65 -9.74 -10.96
N MET A 92 13.81 -9.37 -11.52
CA MET A 92 14.18 -7.97 -11.69
C MET A 92 13.24 -7.23 -12.64
N GLY A 93 12.74 -7.87 -13.70
CA GLY A 93 11.72 -7.29 -14.58
C GLY A 93 10.40 -6.96 -13.83
N VAL A 94 9.97 -7.85 -12.93
CA VAL A 94 8.80 -7.60 -12.07
C VAL A 94 9.07 -6.46 -11.08
N VAL A 95 10.25 -6.42 -10.47
CA VAL A 95 10.64 -5.33 -9.55
C VAL A 95 10.74 -4.01 -10.30
N ALA A 96 11.29 -3.97 -11.51
CA ALA A 96 11.36 -2.77 -12.33
C ALA A 96 9.96 -2.25 -12.68
N LEU A 97 9.04 -3.13 -13.11
CA LEU A 97 7.65 -2.75 -13.35
C LEU A 97 6.97 -2.23 -12.06
N SER A 98 7.20 -2.89 -10.93
CA SER A 98 6.69 -2.45 -9.63
C SER A 98 7.25 -1.08 -9.23
N SER A 99 8.52 -0.82 -9.52
CA SER A 99 9.19 0.47 -9.29
C SER A 99 8.59 1.58 -10.16
N ILE A 100 8.32 1.28 -11.44
CA ILE A 100 7.66 2.22 -12.36
C ILE A 100 6.26 2.56 -11.88
N LEU A 101 5.48 1.56 -11.44
CA LEU A 101 4.14 1.80 -10.88
C LEU A 101 4.18 2.66 -9.62
N LEU A 102 5.14 2.38 -8.72
CA LEU A 102 5.29 3.13 -7.47
C LEU A 102 5.75 4.58 -7.73
N ALA A 103 6.79 4.77 -8.55
CA ALA A 103 7.29 6.09 -8.91
C ALA A 103 6.25 6.88 -9.72
N GLY A 104 5.60 6.24 -10.69
CA GLY A 104 4.51 6.83 -11.47
C GLY A 104 3.33 7.24 -10.61
N ASN A 105 2.97 6.44 -9.60
CA ASN A 105 1.94 6.80 -8.62
C ASN A 105 2.31 8.09 -7.86
N TRP A 106 3.55 8.19 -7.38
CA TRP A 106 4.01 9.38 -6.67
C TRP A 106 4.08 10.61 -7.57
N LEU A 107 4.57 10.46 -8.81
CA LEU A 107 4.61 11.55 -9.77
C LEU A 107 3.21 12.04 -10.15
N LEU A 108 2.27 11.12 -10.35
CA LEU A 108 0.87 11.47 -10.61
C LEU A 108 0.25 12.23 -9.43
N TYR A 109 0.54 11.80 -8.20
CA TYR A 109 0.09 12.50 -7.00
C TYR A 109 0.68 13.90 -6.89
N VAL A 110 1.99 14.04 -7.08
CA VAL A 110 2.68 15.35 -7.06
C VAL A 110 2.15 16.27 -8.16
N TRP A 111 1.96 15.75 -9.36
CA TRP A 111 1.36 16.49 -10.47
C TRP A 111 -0.07 16.94 -10.15
N ALA A 112 -0.87 16.07 -9.53
CA ALA A 112 -2.24 16.41 -9.12
C ALA A 112 -2.26 17.55 -8.09
N ILE A 113 -1.38 17.51 -7.09
CA ILE A 113 -1.25 18.62 -6.13
C ILE A 113 -0.82 19.90 -6.86
N ALA A 114 0.23 19.82 -7.69
CA ALA A 114 0.78 20.98 -8.39
C ALA A 114 -0.22 21.64 -9.36
N THR A 115 -1.20 20.88 -9.85
CA THR A 115 -2.25 21.37 -10.77
C THR A 115 -3.58 21.68 -10.07
N GLY A 116 -3.64 21.61 -8.73
CA GLY A 116 -4.85 21.90 -7.96
C GLY A 116 -5.89 20.78 -7.93
N GLN A 117 -5.57 19.59 -8.43
CA GLN A 117 -6.42 18.39 -8.47
C GLN A 117 -6.43 17.61 -7.14
N VAL A 118 -6.32 18.31 -6.01
CA VAL A 118 -6.20 17.71 -4.68
C VAL A 118 -7.43 16.87 -4.31
N LEU A 119 -8.62 17.34 -4.70
CA LEU A 119 -9.88 16.61 -4.46
C LEU A 119 -9.90 15.26 -5.17
N GLU A 120 -9.45 15.24 -6.42
CA GLU A 120 -9.42 14.04 -7.25
C GLU A 120 -8.32 13.07 -6.77
N ALA A 121 -7.16 13.59 -6.37
CA ALA A 121 -6.08 12.80 -5.78
C ALA A 121 -6.55 12.10 -4.48
N SER A 122 -7.20 12.84 -3.58
CA SER A 122 -7.80 12.30 -2.37
C SER A 122 -8.86 11.24 -2.68
N PHE A 123 -9.71 11.50 -3.68
CA PHE A 123 -10.72 10.54 -4.15
C PHE A 123 -10.09 9.21 -4.62
N GLY A 124 -8.91 9.26 -5.25
CA GLY A 124 -8.17 8.07 -5.66
C GLY A 124 -7.86 7.11 -4.52
N TYR A 125 -7.52 7.64 -3.33
CA TYR A 125 -7.26 6.81 -2.14
C TYR A 125 -8.52 6.11 -1.62
N PHE A 126 -9.72 6.64 -1.89
CA PHE A 126 -10.98 5.98 -1.56
C PHE A 126 -11.37 4.88 -2.55
N ILE A 127 -10.98 5.03 -3.82
CA ILE A 127 -11.22 4.02 -4.86
C ILE A 127 -10.26 2.83 -4.71
N ASN A 128 -9.04 3.07 -4.24
CA ASN A 128 -7.96 2.09 -4.11
C ASN A 128 -8.37 0.76 -3.43
N PRO A 129 -9.09 0.77 -2.29
CA PRO A 129 -9.68 -0.42 -1.68
C PRO A 129 -10.44 -1.33 -2.65
N LEU A 130 -11.35 -0.74 -3.45
CA LEU A 130 -12.19 -1.49 -4.39
C LEU A 130 -11.39 -2.01 -5.57
N VAL A 131 -10.38 -1.26 -6.02
CA VAL A 131 -9.45 -1.74 -7.06
C VAL A 131 -8.66 -2.94 -6.55
N ASN A 132 -8.19 -2.93 -5.30
CA ASN A 132 -7.50 -4.08 -4.71
C ASN A 132 -8.41 -5.31 -4.57
N VAL A 133 -9.68 -5.11 -4.19
CA VAL A 133 -10.69 -6.17 -4.19
C VAL A 133 -10.87 -6.72 -5.61
N ALA A 134 -11.09 -5.85 -6.60
CA ALA A 134 -11.31 -6.25 -7.99
C ALA A 134 -10.12 -7.03 -8.56
N ILE A 135 -8.89 -6.54 -8.33
CA ILE A 135 -7.67 -7.24 -8.76
C ILE A 135 -7.57 -8.61 -8.06
N GLY A 136 -7.91 -8.70 -6.77
CA GLY A 136 -7.92 -9.96 -6.03
C GLY A 136 -8.90 -10.97 -6.59
N VAL A 137 -10.12 -10.54 -6.93
CA VAL A 137 -11.13 -11.42 -7.53
C VAL A 137 -10.74 -11.84 -8.95
N ILE A 138 -10.33 -10.89 -9.80
CA ILE A 138 -10.09 -11.13 -11.23
C ILE A 138 -8.79 -11.90 -11.47
N PHE A 139 -7.67 -11.47 -10.87
CA PHE A 139 -6.34 -12.02 -11.18
C PHE A 139 -5.90 -13.11 -10.21
N LEU A 140 -6.39 -13.12 -8.97
CA LEU A 140 -6.01 -14.10 -7.95
C LEU A 140 -7.12 -15.12 -7.65
N GLY A 141 -8.29 -14.98 -8.27
CA GLY A 141 -9.42 -15.88 -8.06
C GLY A 141 -9.98 -15.83 -6.64
N GLU A 142 -9.83 -14.73 -5.92
CA GLU A 142 -10.30 -14.60 -4.53
C GLU A 142 -11.83 -14.63 -4.47
N ARG A 143 -12.37 -15.69 -3.88
CA ARG A 143 -13.81 -15.82 -3.65
C ARG A 143 -14.24 -15.07 -2.40
N GLN A 144 -15.27 -14.24 -2.57
CA GLN A 144 -15.92 -13.51 -1.49
C GLN A 144 -17.14 -14.28 -1.00
N ASN A 145 -17.36 -14.30 0.31
CA ASN A 145 -18.62 -14.79 0.84
C ASN A 145 -19.72 -13.72 0.72
N ARG A 146 -20.97 -14.09 1.04
CA ARG A 146 -22.12 -13.20 0.93
C ARG A 146 -21.97 -11.89 1.73
N LEU A 147 -21.47 -11.95 2.96
CA LEU A 147 -21.31 -10.76 3.81
C LEU A 147 -20.18 -9.85 3.31
N GLN A 148 -19.08 -10.41 2.83
CA GLN A 148 -18.01 -9.66 2.16
C GLN A 148 -18.53 -8.98 0.88
N GLY A 149 -19.35 -9.67 0.08
CA GLY A 149 -20.00 -9.09 -1.09
C GLY A 149 -20.91 -7.91 -0.73
N ILE A 150 -21.69 -8.02 0.34
CA ILE A 150 -22.52 -6.91 0.85
C ILE A 150 -21.64 -5.73 1.28
N ALA A 151 -20.57 -5.97 2.03
CA ALA A 151 -19.63 -4.92 2.43
C ALA A 151 -19.02 -4.19 1.21
N ILE A 152 -18.58 -4.94 0.20
CA ILE A 152 -18.07 -4.38 -1.06
C ILE A 152 -19.16 -3.55 -1.75
N GLY A 153 -20.40 -4.03 -1.80
CA GLY A 153 -21.52 -3.28 -2.38
C GLY A 153 -21.77 -1.95 -1.68
N ILE A 154 -21.77 -1.93 -0.34
CA ILE A 154 -21.92 -0.70 0.45
C ILE A 154 -20.78 0.28 0.15
N ALA A 155 -19.54 -0.20 0.10
CA ALA A 155 -18.38 0.60 -0.22
C ALA A 155 -18.47 1.18 -1.65
N THR A 156 -18.88 0.39 -2.62
CA THR A 156 -19.12 0.86 -4.01
C THR A 156 -20.14 1.98 -4.05
N VAL A 157 -21.26 1.86 -3.33
CA VAL A 157 -22.27 2.94 -3.25
C VAL A 157 -21.66 4.21 -2.65
N ALA A 158 -20.88 4.10 -1.58
CA ALA A 158 -20.20 5.24 -0.97
C ALA A 158 -19.27 5.98 -1.95
N ILE A 159 -18.53 5.22 -2.77
CA ILE A 159 -17.65 5.76 -3.81
C ILE A 159 -18.44 6.39 -4.95
N LEU A 160 -19.55 5.79 -5.39
CA LEU A 160 -20.40 6.38 -6.43
C LEU A 160 -21.01 7.71 -5.99
N ILE A 161 -21.43 7.82 -4.72
CA ILE A 161 -21.93 9.09 -4.16
C ILE A 161 -20.85 10.18 -4.24
N GLN A 162 -19.60 9.86 -3.88
CA GLN A 162 -18.50 10.83 -4.00
C GLN A 162 -18.14 11.14 -5.46
N ALA A 163 -18.18 10.15 -6.35
CA ALA A 163 -17.93 10.34 -7.78
C ALA A 163 -18.94 11.31 -8.41
N LEU A 164 -20.22 11.19 -8.06
CA LEU A 164 -21.27 12.11 -8.53
C LEU A 164 -21.04 13.53 -8.00
N GLY A 165 -20.48 13.67 -6.80
CA GLY A 165 -20.12 14.97 -6.21
C GLY A 165 -18.93 15.67 -6.88
N LEU A 166 -18.06 14.93 -7.59
CA LEU A 166 -16.91 15.52 -8.30
C LEU A 166 -17.29 16.25 -9.59
N GLY A 167 -18.44 15.91 -10.20
CA GLY A 167 -18.95 16.56 -11.41
C GLY A 167 -18.15 16.30 -12.70
N ASN A 168 -17.01 15.60 -12.63
CA ASN A 168 -16.13 15.29 -13.76
C ASN A 168 -15.63 13.84 -13.68
N PHE A 169 -15.11 13.32 -14.81
CA PHE A 169 -14.53 11.98 -14.84
C PHE A 169 -13.17 11.95 -14.11
N PRO A 170 -12.96 11.05 -13.13
CA PRO A 170 -11.83 11.15 -12.21
C PRO A 170 -10.58 10.38 -12.69
N PHE A 171 -9.94 10.85 -13.76
CA PHE A 171 -8.72 10.27 -14.35
C PHE A 171 -7.56 10.12 -13.35
N VAL A 172 -7.27 11.13 -12.53
CA VAL A 172 -6.21 11.11 -11.51
C VAL A 172 -6.53 10.07 -10.45
N ALA A 173 -7.77 10.04 -9.97
CA ALA A 173 -8.19 9.11 -8.94
C ALA A 173 -8.03 7.66 -9.41
N LEU A 174 -8.48 7.37 -10.64
CA LEU A 174 -8.35 6.06 -11.26
C LEU A 174 -6.89 5.71 -11.52
N GLY A 175 -6.08 6.65 -12.01
CA GLY A 175 -4.65 6.45 -12.23
C GLY A 175 -3.93 6.08 -10.93
N LEU A 176 -4.19 6.80 -9.83
CA LEU A 176 -3.62 6.50 -8.52
C LEU A 176 -4.08 5.14 -7.97
N ALA A 177 -5.37 4.83 -8.08
CA ALA A 177 -5.92 3.57 -7.60
C ALA A 177 -5.40 2.37 -8.40
N LEU A 178 -5.34 2.46 -9.72
CA LEU A 178 -4.85 1.40 -10.59
C LEU A 178 -3.35 1.16 -10.39
N THR A 179 -2.54 2.22 -10.40
CA THR A 179 -1.09 2.09 -10.22
C THR A 179 -0.74 1.46 -8.87
N PHE A 180 -1.37 1.91 -7.78
CA PHE A 180 -1.11 1.35 -6.45
C PHE A 180 -1.70 -0.05 -6.26
N GLY A 181 -2.88 -0.33 -6.84
CA GLY A 181 -3.47 -1.67 -6.82
C GLY A 181 -2.61 -2.71 -7.54
N PHE A 182 -2.14 -2.38 -8.75
CA PHE A 182 -1.21 -3.24 -9.48
C PHE A 182 0.16 -3.34 -8.81
N TYR A 183 0.65 -2.26 -8.19
CA TYR A 183 1.83 -2.33 -7.33
C TYR A 183 1.65 -3.38 -6.22
N GLY A 184 0.54 -3.33 -5.49
CA GLY A 184 0.22 -4.33 -4.46
C GLY A 184 0.14 -5.76 -5.01
N PHE A 185 -0.45 -5.94 -6.18
CA PHE A 185 -0.50 -7.24 -6.86
C PHE A 185 0.88 -7.77 -7.25
N LEU A 186 1.76 -6.94 -7.81
CA LEU A 186 3.13 -7.34 -8.13
C LEU A 186 3.93 -7.67 -6.87
N ARG A 187 3.80 -6.87 -5.80
CA ARG A 187 4.42 -7.16 -4.49
C ARG A 187 3.93 -8.46 -3.86
N LYS A 188 2.68 -8.84 -4.14
CA LYS A 188 2.10 -10.11 -3.68
C LYS A 188 2.64 -11.31 -4.46
N THR A 189 2.84 -11.16 -5.76
CA THR A 189 3.21 -12.26 -6.67
C THR A 189 4.72 -12.45 -6.80
N VAL A 190 5.52 -11.40 -6.58
CA VAL A 190 6.99 -11.48 -6.64
C VAL A 190 7.57 -12.25 -5.46
N GLN A 191 8.45 -13.22 -5.74
CA GLN A 191 9.12 -14.04 -4.73
C GLN A 191 10.38 -13.36 -4.17
N THR A 192 10.25 -12.12 -3.71
CA THR A 192 11.36 -11.33 -3.18
C THR A 192 11.02 -10.83 -1.78
N GLY A 193 11.92 -10.99 -0.80
CA GLY A 193 11.73 -10.48 0.56
C GLY A 193 11.28 -9.01 0.58
N PRO A 194 10.40 -8.58 1.52
CA PRO A 194 9.88 -7.20 1.54
C PRO A 194 10.98 -6.13 1.53
N VAL A 195 12.03 -6.33 2.33
CA VAL A 195 13.19 -5.43 2.43
C VAL A 195 13.97 -5.43 1.13
N THR A 196 14.41 -6.59 0.65
CA THR A 196 15.21 -6.76 -0.58
C THR A 196 14.50 -6.18 -1.81
N GLY A 197 13.19 -6.42 -1.94
CA GLY A 197 12.41 -5.89 -3.06
C GLY A 197 12.24 -4.37 -2.97
N LEU A 198 11.91 -3.82 -1.79
CA LEU A 198 11.74 -2.37 -1.65
C LEU A 198 13.07 -1.62 -1.78
N PHE A 199 14.17 -2.23 -1.33
CA PHE A 199 15.52 -1.72 -1.57
C PHE A 199 15.81 -1.65 -3.07
N ALA A 200 15.54 -2.72 -3.82
CA ALA A 200 15.75 -2.72 -5.26
C ALA A 200 14.86 -1.69 -5.98
N GLU A 201 13.62 -1.51 -5.55
CA GLU A 201 12.71 -0.46 -6.05
C GLU A 201 13.29 0.93 -5.81
N THR A 202 13.62 1.24 -4.56
CA THR A 202 14.16 2.55 -4.18
C THR A 202 15.54 2.81 -4.77
N MET A 203 16.37 1.78 -4.94
CA MET A 203 17.67 1.87 -5.62
C MET A 203 17.53 2.28 -7.09
N MET A 204 16.47 1.84 -7.78
CA MET A 204 16.22 2.26 -9.17
C MET A 204 15.75 3.70 -9.27
N VAL A 205 15.00 4.19 -8.28
CA VAL A 205 14.46 5.56 -8.27
C VAL A 205 15.45 6.57 -7.68
N ALA A 206 16.32 6.15 -6.76
CA ALA A 206 17.24 7.00 -6.02
C ALA A 206 18.16 7.88 -6.90
N PRO A 207 18.72 7.42 -8.04
CA PRO A 207 19.51 8.29 -8.92
C PRO A 207 18.73 9.49 -9.44
N PHE A 208 17.44 9.32 -9.76
CA PHE A 208 16.58 10.42 -10.22
C PHE A 208 16.24 11.38 -9.08
N ALA A 209 15.97 10.84 -7.88
CA ALA A 209 15.76 11.65 -6.69
C ALA A 209 16.99 12.50 -6.36
N LEU A 210 18.18 11.88 -6.35
CA LEU A 210 19.45 12.58 -6.11
C LEU A 210 19.73 13.64 -7.18
N ALA A 211 19.50 13.33 -8.45
CA ALA A 211 19.65 14.29 -9.54
C ALA A 211 18.72 15.49 -9.37
N PHE A 212 17.47 15.26 -8.96
CA PHE A 212 16.52 16.34 -8.68
C PHE A 212 16.96 17.20 -7.48
N ILE A 213 17.38 16.59 -6.37
CA ILE A 213 17.86 17.32 -5.19
C ILE A 213 19.09 18.17 -5.55
N ALA A 214 20.05 17.59 -6.28
CA ALA A 214 21.23 18.32 -6.72
C ALA A 214 20.87 19.49 -7.65
N TYR A 215 19.96 19.27 -8.60
CA TYR A 215 19.44 20.33 -9.47
C TYR A 215 18.76 21.44 -8.68
N ASP A 216 17.90 21.11 -7.71
CA ASP A 216 17.19 22.09 -6.88
C ASP A 216 18.18 22.94 -6.07
N VAL A 217 19.14 22.30 -5.38
CA VAL A 217 20.16 23.00 -4.58
C VAL A 217 21.07 23.88 -5.45
N THR A 218 21.45 23.42 -6.64
CA THR A 218 22.33 24.19 -7.53
C THR A 218 21.63 25.36 -8.21
N THR A 219 20.31 25.28 -8.43
CA THR A 219 19.55 26.34 -9.12
C THR A 219 18.87 27.32 -8.18
N ARG A 220 18.41 26.85 -7.01
CA ARG A 220 17.65 27.65 -6.03
C ARG A 220 18.45 27.95 -4.76
N GLY A 221 19.65 27.39 -4.63
CA GLY A 221 20.46 27.46 -3.41
C GLY A 221 20.01 26.46 -2.36
N MET A 222 20.57 26.55 -1.16
CA MET A 222 20.28 25.59 -0.08
C MET A 222 18.80 25.59 0.36
N GLY A 223 18.06 26.70 0.20
CA GLY A 223 16.64 26.76 0.50
C GLY A 223 16.28 26.16 1.88
N VAL A 224 15.32 25.24 1.89
CA VAL A 224 14.89 24.47 3.07
C VAL A 224 16.02 23.63 3.72
N HIS A 225 17.08 23.30 2.99
CA HIS A 225 18.23 22.56 3.52
C HIS A 225 19.16 23.44 4.36
N SER A 226 18.95 24.76 4.41
CA SER A 226 19.71 25.66 5.29
C SER A 226 19.23 25.62 6.74
N ASP A 227 17.98 25.19 6.98
CA ASP A 227 17.43 25.02 8.33
C ASP A 227 17.69 23.60 8.86
N PRO A 228 18.46 23.44 9.96
CA PRO A 228 18.66 22.14 10.59
C PRO A 228 17.37 21.44 11.02
N GLY A 229 16.35 22.20 11.43
CA GLY A 229 15.04 21.65 11.83
C GLY A 229 14.34 20.98 10.65
N MET A 230 14.19 21.72 9.55
CA MET A 230 13.64 21.21 8.30
C MET A 230 14.43 20.03 7.72
N LEU A 231 15.77 20.06 7.79
CA LEU A 231 16.59 18.91 7.37
C LEU A 231 16.27 17.64 8.16
N VAL A 232 16.08 17.74 9.48
CA VAL A 232 15.69 16.59 10.31
C VAL A 232 14.32 16.08 9.90
N LEU A 233 13.35 16.98 9.67
CA LEU A 233 12.01 16.60 9.22
C LEU A 233 12.04 15.91 7.84
N LEU A 234 12.81 16.45 6.88
CA LEU A 234 13.03 15.86 5.56
C LEU A 234 13.68 14.48 5.66
N LEU A 235 14.68 14.30 6.54
CA LEU A 235 15.28 13.00 6.80
C LEU A 235 14.24 12.00 7.33
N LEU A 236 13.37 12.42 8.25
CA LEU A 236 12.31 11.59 8.82
C LEU A 236 11.24 11.17 7.80
N THR A 237 11.08 11.88 6.68
CA THR A 237 10.18 11.47 5.60
C THR A 237 10.57 10.12 4.99
N GLY A 238 11.86 9.77 5.00
CA GLY A 238 12.38 8.47 4.55
C GLY A 238 11.81 7.30 5.37
N PRO A 239 12.12 7.19 6.66
CA PRO A 239 11.52 6.20 7.55
C PRO A 239 9.98 6.21 7.52
N ALA A 240 9.37 7.41 7.51
CA ALA A 240 7.92 7.56 7.46
C ALA A 240 7.30 7.00 6.16
N THR A 241 8.08 6.85 5.09
CA THR A 241 7.66 6.24 3.83
C THR A 241 8.02 4.76 3.75
N ALA A 242 9.28 4.42 4.07
CA ALA A 242 9.80 3.06 3.95
C ALA A 242 9.15 2.08 4.92
N ILE A 243 8.93 2.48 6.18
CA ILE A 243 8.39 1.58 7.21
C ILE A 243 6.96 1.12 6.85
N PRO A 244 6.01 2.01 6.52
CA PRO A 244 4.69 1.58 6.06
C PRO A 244 4.74 0.71 4.81
N LEU A 245 5.60 1.02 3.83
CA LEU A 245 5.75 0.21 2.61
C LEU A 245 6.29 -1.19 2.92
N LEU A 246 7.25 -1.32 3.85
CA LEU A 246 7.75 -2.62 4.30
C LEU A 246 6.66 -3.44 4.98
N LEU A 247 5.89 -2.81 5.87
CA LEU A 247 4.77 -3.42 6.58
C LEU A 247 3.65 -3.84 5.61
N PHE A 248 3.30 -2.97 4.66
CA PHE A 248 2.38 -3.26 3.57
C PHE A 248 2.85 -4.44 2.74
N ALA A 249 4.10 -4.43 2.26
CA ALA A 249 4.66 -5.52 1.45
C ALA A 249 4.72 -6.84 2.23
N TYR A 250 4.98 -6.77 3.54
CA TYR A 250 4.92 -7.94 4.41
C TYR A 250 3.48 -8.48 4.55
N GLY A 251 2.50 -7.59 4.72
CA GLY A 251 1.08 -7.92 4.84
C GLY A 251 0.45 -8.44 3.56
N VAL A 252 0.68 -7.78 2.42
CA VAL A 252 0.07 -8.12 1.11
C VAL A 252 0.44 -9.52 0.63
N ARG A 253 1.64 -9.99 0.99
CA ARG A 253 2.10 -11.36 0.70
C ARG A 253 1.39 -12.42 1.54
N ARG A 254 0.86 -12.06 2.72
CA ARG A 254 0.26 -12.99 3.69
C ARG A 254 -1.26 -12.91 3.78
N LEU A 255 -1.85 -11.85 3.26
CA LEU A 255 -3.29 -11.61 3.29
C LEU A 255 -3.87 -11.62 1.88
N ARG A 256 -5.16 -11.93 1.77
CA ARG A 256 -5.91 -11.72 0.52
C ARG A 256 -5.87 -10.25 0.14
N LEU A 257 -5.79 -9.94 -1.15
CA LEU A 257 -5.78 -8.57 -1.66
C LEU A 257 -7.10 -7.86 -1.34
N THR A 258 -8.21 -8.61 -1.29
CA THR A 258 -9.48 -8.14 -0.75
C THR A 258 -9.37 -7.65 0.70
N THR A 259 -8.71 -8.43 1.56
CA THR A 259 -8.50 -8.04 2.96
C THR A 259 -7.61 -6.79 3.07
N ILE A 260 -6.59 -6.70 2.22
CA ILE A 260 -5.71 -5.52 2.13
C ILE A 260 -6.52 -4.28 1.71
N GLY A 261 -7.41 -4.42 0.72
CA GLY A 261 -8.31 -3.34 0.29
C GLY A 261 -9.18 -2.85 1.44
N MET A 262 -9.72 -3.73 2.28
CA MET A 262 -10.51 -3.30 3.43
C MET A 262 -9.66 -2.55 4.48
N PHE A 263 -8.43 -3.00 4.75
CA PHE A 263 -7.54 -2.26 5.63
C PHE A 263 -7.16 -0.88 5.10
N GLN A 264 -7.15 -0.67 3.77
CA GLN A 264 -6.85 0.64 3.18
C GLN A 264 -7.82 1.73 3.60
N TYR A 265 -9.08 1.42 3.91
CA TYR A 265 -10.04 2.42 4.36
C TYR A 265 -9.70 3.04 5.73
N LEU A 266 -8.76 2.47 6.50
CA LEU A 266 -8.31 3.07 7.76
C LEU A 266 -7.57 4.38 7.51
N SER A 267 -6.66 4.42 6.54
CA SER A 267 -5.88 5.63 6.26
C SER A 267 -6.76 6.84 5.92
N PRO A 268 -7.66 6.81 4.92
CA PRO A 268 -8.53 7.95 4.63
C PRO A 268 -9.50 8.26 5.77
N SER A 269 -9.90 7.28 6.59
CA SER A 269 -10.71 7.55 7.80
C SER A 269 -9.95 8.38 8.83
N ILE A 270 -8.68 8.06 9.08
CA ILE A 270 -7.83 8.84 9.99
C ILE A 270 -7.59 10.23 9.41
N GLN A 271 -7.28 10.31 8.11
CA GLN A 271 -7.04 11.58 7.44
C GLN A 271 -8.27 12.50 7.47
N PHE A 272 -9.48 11.96 7.33
CA PHE A 272 -10.71 12.73 7.48
C PHE A 272 -10.89 13.28 8.90
N VAL A 273 -10.61 12.47 9.92
CA VAL A 273 -10.65 12.95 11.31
C VAL A 273 -9.62 14.05 11.52
N LEU A 274 -8.40 13.91 11.00
CA LEU A 274 -7.36 14.94 11.07
C LEU A 274 -7.76 16.22 10.32
N ALA A 275 -8.35 16.11 9.14
CA ALA A 275 -8.84 17.24 8.35
C ALA A 275 -9.80 18.12 9.17
N ILE A 276 -10.77 17.50 9.86
CA ILE A 276 -11.76 18.23 10.65
C ILE A 276 -11.18 18.75 11.97
N THR A 277 -10.41 17.92 12.69
CA THR A 277 -10.02 18.21 14.08
C THR A 277 -8.71 18.99 14.20
N LEU A 278 -7.73 18.72 13.34
CA LEU A 278 -6.41 19.32 13.40
C LEU A 278 -6.24 20.43 12.35
N PHE A 279 -6.74 20.21 11.13
CA PHE A 279 -6.61 21.16 10.02
C PHE A 279 -7.81 22.11 9.88
N GLY A 280 -8.89 21.89 10.66
CA GLY A 280 -10.05 22.79 10.71
C GLY A 280 -10.88 22.85 9.42
N GLU A 281 -10.83 21.82 8.58
CA GLU A 281 -11.66 21.74 7.37
C GLU A 281 -13.15 21.63 7.72
N GLU A 282 -13.99 22.34 6.96
CA GLU A 282 -15.45 22.32 7.15
C GLU A 282 -16.07 20.96 6.83
N LEU A 283 -17.07 20.58 7.63
CA LEU A 283 -17.81 19.34 7.45
C LEU A 283 -18.71 19.40 6.21
N ASN A 284 -18.27 18.73 5.15
CA ASN A 284 -19.11 18.48 3.99
C ASN A 284 -20.06 17.29 4.24
N GLY A 285 -21.38 17.55 4.22
CA GLY A 285 -22.40 16.53 4.46
C GLY A 285 -22.34 15.34 3.50
N LEU A 286 -22.00 15.55 2.23
CA LEU A 286 -21.83 14.47 1.24
C LEU A 286 -20.67 13.56 1.63
N ARG A 287 -19.51 14.15 1.99
CA ARG A 287 -18.34 13.38 2.45
C ARG A 287 -18.68 12.61 3.72
N LEU A 288 -19.38 13.21 4.67
CA LEU A 288 -19.77 12.56 5.92
C LEU A 288 -20.65 11.32 5.67
N VAL A 289 -21.63 11.43 4.78
CA VAL A 289 -22.49 10.29 4.39
C VAL A 289 -21.65 9.18 3.76
N SER A 290 -20.75 9.51 2.82
CA SER A 290 -19.85 8.53 2.21
C SER A 290 -18.93 7.86 3.23
N PHE A 291 -18.39 8.60 4.20
CA PHE A 291 -17.58 8.04 5.28
C PHE A 291 -18.38 7.13 6.21
N ALA A 292 -19.61 7.51 6.57
CA ALA A 292 -20.49 6.68 7.38
C ALA A 292 -20.80 5.34 6.68
N LEU A 293 -21.02 5.35 5.36
CA LEU A 293 -21.20 4.13 4.57
C LEU A 293 -19.93 3.28 4.51
N ILE A 294 -18.75 3.89 4.37
CA ILE A 294 -17.46 3.18 4.43
C ILE A 294 -17.28 2.51 5.80
N TRP A 295 -17.57 3.21 6.90
CA TRP A 295 -17.48 2.63 8.24
C TRP A 295 -18.49 1.50 8.45
N LEU A 296 -19.70 1.62 7.90
CA LEU A 296 -20.67 0.53 7.89
C LEU A 296 -20.14 -0.69 7.11
N SER A 297 -19.57 -0.47 5.93
CA SER A 297 -18.93 -1.53 5.13
C SER A 297 -17.82 -2.24 5.93
N LEU A 298 -16.96 -1.47 6.58
CA LEU A 298 -15.88 -2.01 7.42
C LEU A 298 -16.43 -2.79 8.63
N ALA A 299 -17.50 -2.32 9.27
CA ALA A 299 -18.13 -3.02 10.38
C ALA A 299 -18.69 -4.37 9.93
N VAL A 300 -19.39 -4.42 8.79
CA VAL A 300 -19.92 -5.65 8.19
C VAL A 300 -18.80 -6.63 7.83
N PHE A 301 -17.74 -6.14 7.17
CA PHE A 301 -16.59 -6.96 6.79
C PHE A 301 -15.83 -7.52 8.01
N SER A 302 -15.63 -6.69 9.02
CA SER A 302 -14.95 -7.07 10.27
C SER A 302 -15.76 -8.12 11.02
N TRP A 303 -17.08 -7.91 11.16
CA TRP A 303 -17.98 -8.85 11.81
C TRP A 303 -17.96 -10.24 11.15
N ASP A 304 -18.04 -10.30 9.83
CA ASP A 304 -17.93 -11.56 9.08
C ASP A 304 -16.58 -12.25 9.32
N SER A 305 -15.49 -11.48 9.28
CA SER A 305 -14.13 -12.00 9.52
C SER A 305 -13.98 -12.59 10.94
N PHE A 306 -14.55 -11.94 11.96
CA PHE A 306 -14.59 -12.46 13.33
C PHE A 306 -15.43 -13.73 13.45
N ARG A 307 -16.61 -13.75 12.83
CA ARG A 307 -17.50 -14.92 12.84
C ARG A 307 -16.87 -16.14 12.18
N GLN A 308 -16.17 -15.95 11.06
CA GLN A 308 -15.50 -17.05 10.37
C GLN A 308 -14.32 -17.61 11.15
N ARG A 309 -13.51 -16.76 11.80
CA ARG A 309 -12.44 -17.23 12.69
C ARG A 309 -12.98 -18.09 13.83
N ARG A 310 -14.09 -17.69 14.46
CA ARG A 310 -14.71 -18.48 15.53
C ARG A 310 -15.23 -19.84 15.06
N ARG A 311 -15.74 -19.93 13.83
CA ARG A 311 -16.20 -21.20 13.22
C ARG A 311 -15.07 -22.17 12.84
N VAL A 312 -13.85 -21.69 12.67
CA VAL A 312 -12.68 -22.51 12.32
C VAL A 312 -11.94 -22.99 13.58
N VAL A 313 -12.07 -22.26 14.70
CA VAL A 313 -11.42 -22.57 15.98
C VAL A 313 -12.31 -23.43 16.90
N ALA A 314 -13.64 -23.39 16.72
CA ALA A 314 -14.60 -24.26 17.39
C ALA A 314 -14.80 -25.56 16.61
#